data_AF-A0A661Q4S7-F1
#
_entry.id   AF-A0A661Q4S7-F1
#
_cell.length_a   1.000
_cell.length_b   1.000
_cell.length_c   1.000
_cell.angle_alpha   90.00
_cell.angle_beta   90.00
_cell.angle_gamma   90.00
#
_symmetry.space_group_name_H-M   'P 1'
#
loop_
_entity.id
_entity.type
_entity.pdbx_description
1 polymer ?
#
loop_
_entity_poly.entity_id
_entity_poly.type
_entity_poly.pdbx_seq_one_letter_code
_entity_poly.pdbx_strand_id
1 'polypeptide(L)' 'MNRILVIDDDIELCELLSDYLSGENFTVET' A
#
# COMPACT_ATOMS: atom_id res chain seq x y z
N MET A 1 6.17 -7.66 11.84
CA MET A 1 5.56 -7.36 10.54
C MET A 1 4.80 -6.06 10.70
N ASN A 2 5.23 -5.02 9.99
CA ASN A 2 4.56 -3.73 10.05
C ASN A 2 3.45 -3.75 8.99
N ARG A 3 2.21 -3.56 9.45
CA ARG A 3 1.02 -3.49 8.59
C ARG A 3 0.71 -2.03 8.31
N ILE A 4 0.42 -1.72 7.05
CA ILE A 4 0.08 -0.37 6.58
C ILE A 4 -1.29 -0.45 5.92
N LEU A 5 -2.19 0.46 6.29
CA LEU A 5 -3.46 0.69 5.61
C LEU A 5 -3.32 1.98 4.80
N VAL A 6 -3.52 1.89 3.50
CA VAL A 6 -3.49 3.01 2.57
C VAL A 6 -4.94 3.46 2.35
N ILE A 7 -5.23 4.73 2.59
CA ILE A 7 -6.56 5.32 2.38
C ILE A 7 -6.36 6.57 1.54
N ASP A 8 -6.92 6.55 0.35
CA ASP A 8 -6.92 7.68 -0.59
C ASP A 8 -8.20 7.61 -1.45
N ASP A 9 -8.64 8.72 -2.03
CA ASP A 9 -9.80 8.74 -2.93
C ASP A 9 -9.47 8.27 -4.35
N ASP A 10 -8.18 8.14 -4.67
CA ASP A 10 -7.68 7.62 -5.94
C ASP A 10 -7.21 6.17 -5.84
N ILE A 11 -7.86 5.28 -6.59
CA ILE A 11 -7.53 3.85 -6.65
C ILE A 11 -6.16 3.62 -7.30
N GLU A 12 -5.79 4.41 -8.33
CA GLU A 12 -4.52 4.23 -9.03
C GLU A 12 -3.33 4.50 -8.08
N LEU A 13 -3.50 5.47 -7.17
CA LEU A 13 -2.50 5.78 -6.15
C LEU A 13 -2.40 4.68 -5.09
N CYS A 14 -3.54 4.14 -4.64
CA CYS A 14 -3.58 3.01 -3.70
C CYS A 14 -2.85 1.78 -4.26
N GLU A 15 -3.04 1.46 -5.54
CA GLU A 15 -2.36 0.35 -6.22
C GLU A 15 -0.85 0.61 -6.33
N LEU A 16 -0.45 1.81 -6.78
CA LEU A 16 0.96 2.20 -6.88
C LEU A 16 1.70 2.10 -5.54
N LEU A 17 1.08 2.57 -4.45
CA LEU A 17 1.66 2.51 -3.12
C LEU A 17 1.72 1.07 -2.59
N SER A 18 0.72 0.25 -2.90
CA SER A 18 0.70 -1.16 -2.51
C SER A 18 1.84 -1.94 -3.14
N ASP A 19 2.11 -1.74 -4.43
CA ASP A 19 3.20 -2.39 -5.13
C ASP A 19 4.57 -1.94 -4.58
N TYR A 20 4.75 -0.64 -4.39
CA TYR A 20 5.99 -0.07 -3.87
C TYR A 20 6.30 -0.57 -2.45
N LEU A 21 5.33 -0.48 -1.54
CA LEU A 21 5.50 -0.82 -0.13
C LEU A 21 5.58 -2.35 0.10
N SER A 22 4.94 -3.15 -0.74
CA SER A 22 5.08 -4.61 -0.69
C SER A 22 6.51 -5.05 -1.04
N GLY A 23 7.21 -4.32 -1.93
CA GLY A 23 8.63 -4.54 -2.23
C GLY A 23 9.57 -4.30 -1.04
N GLU A 24 9.17 -3.43 -0.11
CA GLU A 24 9.91 -3.08 1.11
C GLU A 24 9.58 -3.98 2.31
N ASN A 25 8.96 -5.15 2.07
CA ASN A 25 8.52 -6.10 3.11
C ASN A 25 7.44 -5.57 4.08
N PHE A 26 6.66 -4.56 3.67
CA PHE A 26 5.45 -4.18 4.40
C PHE A 26 4.27 -5.06 3.98
N THR A 27 3.35 -5.28 4.92
CA THR A 27 2.05 -5.89 4.61
C THR A 27 1.06 -4.74 4.40
N VAL A 28 0.60 -4.56 3.16
CA VAL A 28 -0.26 -3.42 2.77
C VAL A 28 -1.70 -3.87 2.60
N GLU A 29 -2.64 -3.05 3.08
CA GLU A 29 -4.08 -3.13 2.82
C GLU A 29 -4.54 -1.78 2.24
N THR A 30 -5.54 -1.82 1.36
CA THR A 30 -6.13 -0.66 0.66
C THR A 30 -7.63 -0.65 0.83
#